data_AF-A0AAV0WC44-F1
#
_entry.id   AF-A0AAV0WC44-F1
#
_cell.length_a   1.000
_cell.length_b   1.000
_cell.length_c   1.000
_cell.angle_alpha   90.00
_cell.angle_beta   90.00
_cell.angle_gamma   90.00
#
_symmetry.space_group_name_H-M   'P 1'
#
loop_
_entity.id
_entity.type
_entity.pdbx_description
1 polymer ?
#
loop_
_entity_poly.entity_id
_entity_poly.type
_entity_poly.pdbx_seq_one_letter_code
_entity_poly.pdbx_strand_id
1 'polypeptide(L)'
;MRKGIVIEAHDHGGHFGLERTIARITADYWFSRLRRYVRQHINMCLDCLVHKRPSGKRPGLLRAGLEGFWPTIFCKQPAHFPTFIGPT
;
A
#
# COMPACT_ATOMS: atom_id res chain seq x y z
N MET A 1 23.63 0.01 5.96
CA MET A 1 23.34 1.28 5.26
C MET A 1 22.17 1.21 4.27
N ARG A 2 22.03 0.17 3.42
CA ARG A 2 20.91 0.06 2.43
C ARG A 2 19.49 0.16 3.00
N LYS A 3 19.25 -0.39 4.20
CA LYS A 3 17.92 -0.43 4.83
C LYS A 3 17.40 0.98 5.16
N GLY A 4 18.25 1.85 5.72
CA GLY A 4 17.85 3.21 6.11
C GLY A 4 17.36 4.05 4.93
N ILE A 5 18.06 3.97 3.80
CA ILE A 5 17.73 4.69 2.55
C ILE A 5 16.31 4.32 2.07
N VAL A 6 15.96 3.03 2.12
CA VAL A 6 14.63 2.57 1.66
C VAL A 6 13.53 2.97 2.65
N ILE A 7 13.78 2.90 3.95
CA ILE A 7 12.84 3.36 4.98
C ILE A 7 12.55 4.86 4.82
N GLU A 8 13.58 5.66 4.60
CA GLU A 8 13.42 7.10 4.38
C GLU A 8 12.63 7.41 3.10
N ALA A 9 12.95 6.73 2.00
CA ALA A 9 12.27 6.96 0.73
C ALA A 9 10.84 6.40 0.68
N HIS A 10 10.56 5.29 1.36
CA HIS A 10 9.26 4.62 1.34
C HIS A 10 8.40 5.00 2.55
N ASP A 11 8.84 4.65 3.76
CA ASP A 11 8.06 4.76 5.00
C ASP A 11 7.87 6.25 5.36
N HIS A 12 8.96 7.03 5.38
CA HIS A 12 8.89 8.47 5.64
C HIS A 12 8.48 9.30 4.41
N GLY A 13 8.58 8.73 3.21
CA GLY A 13 8.19 9.38 1.96
C GLY A 13 6.68 9.41 1.71
N GLY A 14 5.90 8.55 2.38
CA GLY A 14 4.45 8.45 2.18
C GLY A 14 4.01 7.19 1.44
N HIS A 15 4.70 6.07 1.64
CA HIS A 15 4.36 4.75 1.12
C HIS A 15 4.19 4.66 -0.40
N PHE A 16 5.08 5.34 -1.13
CA PHE A 16 5.03 5.32 -2.59
C PHE A 16 5.24 3.92 -3.19
N GLY A 17 4.63 3.70 -4.35
CA GLY A 17 4.84 2.50 -5.15
C GLY A 17 6.27 2.40 -5.70
N LEU A 18 6.62 1.20 -6.17
CA LEU A 18 7.99 0.81 -6.52
C LEU A 18 8.73 1.79 -7.42
N GLU A 19 8.16 2.21 -8.55
CA GLU A 19 8.86 3.08 -9.50
C GLU A 19 9.17 4.46 -8.89
N ARG A 20 8.23 5.02 -8.12
CA ARG A 20 8.40 6.34 -7.50
C ARG A 20 9.42 6.29 -6.36
N THR A 21 9.42 5.22 -5.57
CA THR A 21 10.43 5.00 -4.53
C THR A 21 11.82 4.82 -5.15
N ILE A 22 11.94 4.09 -6.27
CA ILE A 22 13.22 3.95 -6.98
C ILE A 22 13.69 5.30 -7.50
N ALA A 23 12.82 6.06 -8.18
CA ALA A 23 13.17 7.37 -8.72
C ALA A 23 13.70 8.32 -7.64
N ARG A 24 13.08 8.31 -6.45
CA ARG A 24 13.54 9.09 -5.30
C ARG A 24 14.89 8.64 -4.77
N ILE A 25 15.11 7.34 -4.63
CA ILE A 25 16.41 6.81 -4.17
C ILE A 25 17.50 7.14 -5.18
N THR A 26 17.24 6.97 -6.48
CA THR A 26 18.21 7.23 -7.56
C THR A 26 18.57 8.69 -7.77
N ALA A 27 17.87 9.62 -7.12
CA ALA A 27 18.26 11.04 -7.12
C ALA A 27 19.56 11.27 -6.34
N ASP A 28 19.72 10.58 -5.20
CA ASP A 28 20.83 10.80 -4.26
C ASP A 28 21.76 9.59 -4.13
N TYR A 29 21.25 8.37 -4.34
CA TYR A 29 21.95 7.12 -4.06
C TYR A 29 21.73 6.05 -5.14
N TRP A 30 22.74 5.23 -5.39
CA TRP A 30 22.60 4.04 -6.22
C TRP A 30 23.33 2.84 -5.62
N PHE A 31 22.74 1.64 -5.75
CA PHE A 31 23.40 0.39 -5.36
C PHE A 31 22.85 -0.83 -6.13
N SER A 32 23.62 -1.92 -6.11
CA SER A 32 23.30 -3.14 -6.85
C SER A 32 21.98 -3.79 -6.39
N ARG A 33 21.19 -4.25 -7.36
CA ARG A 33 19.88 -4.89 -7.15
C ARG A 33 18.85 -4.01 -6.43
N LEU A 34 18.97 -2.68 -6.55
CA LEU A 34 18.06 -1.68 -5.95
C LEU A 34 16.59 -2.05 -6.15
N ARG A 35 16.17 -2.27 -7.41
CA ARG A 35 14.78 -2.59 -7.76
C ARG A 35 14.25 -3.82 -7.03
N ARG A 36 15.07 -4.88 -6.90
CA ARG A 36 14.70 -6.11 -6.17
C ARG A 36 14.57 -5.84 -4.68
N TYR A 37 15.50 -5.09 -4.11
CA TYR A 37 15.52 -4.76 -2.70
C TYR A 37 14.33 -3.89 -2.29
N VAL A 38 14.04 -2.82 -3.05
CA VAL A 38 12.88 -1.94 -2.83
C VAL A 38 11.57 -2.72 -2.95
N ARG A 39 11.44 -3.60 -3.96
CA ARG A 39 10.25 -4.46 -4.12
C ARG A 39 10.01 -5.32 -2.90
N GLN A 40 11.06 -5.93 -2.36
CA GLN A 40 10.96 -6.77 -1.19
C GLN A 40 10.51 -5.96 0.03
N HIS A 41 11.07 -4.76 0.24
CA HIS A 41 10.68 -3.87 1.33
C HIS A 41 9.19 -3.49 1.26
N ILE A 42 8.72 -3.03 0.09
CA ILE A 42 7.32 -2.65 -0.11
C ILE A 42 6.36 -3.83 0.12
N ASN A 43 6.73 -5.04 -0.32
CA ASN A 43 5.91 -6.24 -0.11
C ASN A 43 5.77 -6.65 1.37
N MET A 44 6.66 -6.19 2.25
CA MET A 44 6.65 -6.48 3.68
C MET A 44 6.19 -5.29 4.54
N CYS A 45 5.90 -4.15 3.92
CA CYS A 45 5.43 -2.95 4.62
C CYS A 45 3.99 -3.16 5.12
N LEU A 46 3.79 -3.09 6.44
CA LEU A 46 2.49 -3.31 7.08
C LEU A 46 1.45 -2.29 6.62
N ASP A 47 1.82 -1.01 6.54
CA ASP A 47 0.91 0.05 6.09
C ASP A 47 0.48 -0.19 4.64
N CYS A 48 1.40 -0.60 3.77
CA CYS A 48 1.05 -0.96 2.41
C CYS A 48 0.17 -2.20 2.36
N LEU A 49 0.44 -3.23 3.15
CA LEU A 49 -0.35 -4.47 3.14
C LEU A 49 -1.80 -4.24 3.60
N VAL A 50 -2.00 -3.37 4.59
CA VAL A 50 -3.32 -3.08 5.16
C VAL A 50 -4.12 -2.11 4.28
N HIS A 51 -3.48 -1.05 3.77
CA HIS A 51 -4.19 0.03 3.09
C HIS A 51 -4.23 -0.11 1.57
N LYS A 52 -3.30 -0.88 0.98
CA LYS A 52 -3.27 -1.03 -0.48
C LYS A 52 -4.39 -1.96 -0.91
N ARG A 53 -5.27 -1.44 -1.76
CA ARG A 53 -6.29 -2.25 -2.43
C ARG A 53 -5.59 -3.42 -3.16
N PRO A 54 -5.96 -4.68 -2.87
CA PRO A 54 -5.37 -5.81 -3.56
C PRO A 54 -5.68 -5.69 -5.05
N SER A 55 -4.64 -5.75 -5.87
CA SER A 55 -4.75 -5.78 -7.32
C SER A 55 -5.05 -7.22 -7.72
N GLY A 56 -6.21 -7.47 -8.32
CA GLY A 56 -6.63 -8.81 -8.73
C GLY A 56 -8.13 -8.95 -8.87
N LYS A 57 -8.57 -10.15 -9.26
CA LYS A 57 -9.99 -10.50 -9.24
C LYS A 57 -10.48 -10.40 -7.80
N ARG A 58 -11.57 -9.65 -7.60
CA ARG A 58 -12.25 -9.61 -6.31
C ARG A 58 -12.49 -11.07 -5.89
N PRO A 59 -12.10 -11.48 -4.67
CA PRO A 59 -12.44 -12.81 -4.21
C PRO A 59 -13.96 -12.95 -4.36
N GLY A 60 -14.38 -13.93 -5.16
CA GLY A 60 -15.80 -14.19 -5.38
C GLY A 60 -16.46 -14.53 -4.05
N LEU A 61 -17.79 -14.42 -4.00
CA LEU A 61 -18.54 -14.90 -2.85
C LEU A 61 -18.31 -16.41 -2.72
N LEU A 62 -17.51 -16.82 -1.75
CA LEU A 62 -17.44 -18.23 -1.36
C LEU A 62 -18.85 -18.61 -0.89
N ARG A 63 -19.53 -19.50 -1.62
CA ARG A 63 -20.85 -20.01 -1.22
C ARG A 63 -20.69 -20.85 0.03
N ALA A 64 -20.66 -20.19 1.19
CA ALA A 64 -20.82 -20.84 2.48
C ALA A 64 -22.29 -21.26 2.58
N GLY A 65 -22.57 -22.52 2.27
CA GLY A 65 -23.85 -23.11 2.63
C GLY A 65 -23.86 -23.40 4.11
N LEU A 66 -23.95 -22.38 4.96
CA LEU A 66 -24.41 -22.49 6.34
C LEU A 66 -25.00 -21.14 6.77
N GLU A 67 -26.26 -21.23 7.17
CA GLU A 67 -27.10 -20.13 7.58
C GLU A 67 -26.53 -19.44 8.84
N GLY A 68 -26.49 -18.10 8.83
CA GLY A 68 -26.65 -17.34 10.08
C GLY A 68 -25.42 -16.91 10.88
N PHE A 69 -24.29 -16.52 10.28
CA PHE A 69 -23.24 -15.84 11.06
C PHE A 69 -22.50 -14.74 10.28
N TRP A 70 -22.71 -13.48 10.67
CA TRP A 70 -21.87 -12.36 10.24
C TRP A 70 -20.52 -12.44 10.98
N PRO A 71 -19.39 -12.28 10.27
CA PRO A 71 -18.28 -11.56 10.87
C PRO A 71 -17.87 -10.37 10.00
N THR A 72 -18.03 -9.22 10.63
CA THR A 72 -17.64 -7.85 10.32
C THR A 72 -16.14 -7.68 10.04
N ILE A 73 -15.56 -8.28 8.99
CA ILE A 73 -14.10 -8.17 8.74
C ILE A 73 -13.71 -7.66 7.35
N PHE A 74 -14.58 -7.63 6.34
CA PHE A 74 -14.18 -7.08 5.03
C PHE A 74 -14.70 -5.66 4.79
N CYS A 75 -13.89 -4.70 5.24
CA CYS A 75 -13.79 -3.30 4.86
C CYS A 75 -14.91 -2.77 3.93
N LYS A 76 -15.96 -2.23 4.55
CA LYS A 76 -16.81 -1.22 3.93
C LYS A 76 -16.09 0.12 4.13
N GLN A 77 -15.17 0.50 3.25
CA GLN A 77 -14.74 1.89 3.17
C GLN A 77 -15.90 2.69 2.56
N PRO A 78 -16.55 3.62 3.29
CA PRO A 78 -17.41 4.60 2.65
C PRO A 78 -16.52 5.50 1.81
N ALA A 79 -16.74 5.48 0.51
CA ALA A 79 -16.27 6.53 -0.38
C ALA A 79 -17.03 7.83 -0.04
N HIS A 80 -16.50 8.61 0.90
CA HIS A 80 -16.87 10.02 1.05
C HIS A 80 -15.60 10.81 1.33
N PHE A 81 -15.01 11.33 0.25
CA PHE A 81 -14.14 12.49 0.30
C PHE A 81 -15.00 13.69 0.76
N PRO A 82 -14.62 14.46 1.79
CA PRO A 82 -15.25 15.75 2.04
C PRO A 82 -14.67 16.74 1.01
N THR A 83 -15.44 17.10 0.00
CA THR A 83 -15.18 18.32 -0.75
C THR A 83 -15.53 19.50 0.15
N PHE A 84 -14.50 20.15 0.67
CA PHE A 84 -14.56 21.51 1.19
C PHE A 84 -15.11 22.42 0.07
N ILE A 85 -16.31 22.97 0.25
CA ILE A 85 -16.74 24.18 -0.43
C ILE A 85 -17.24 25.10 0.67
N GLY A 86 -16.48 26.18 0.91
CA GLY A 86 -16.81 27.22 1.88
C GLY A 86 -17.96 28.12 1.40
N PRO A 87 -18.47 29.01 2.27
CA PRO A 87 -19.60 29.87 1.98
C PRO A 87 -19.18 31.19 1.34
N THR A 88 -19.89 31.59 0.28
CA THR A 88 -20.22 32.99 -0.03
C THR A 88 -21.50 33.02 -0.84
#